data_AF-A0A2U2Z7R7-F1
#
_entry.id   AF-A0A2U2Z7R7-F1
#
_cell.length_a   1.000
_cell.length_b   1.000
_cell.length_c   1.000
_cell.angle_alpha   90.00
_cell.angle_beta   90.00
_cell.angle_gamma   90.00
#
_symmetry.space_group_name_H-M   'P 1'
#
loop_
_entity.id
_entity.type
_entity.pdbx_description
1 polymer ?
#
loop_
_entity_poly.entity_id
_entity_poly.type
_entity_poly.pdbx_seq_one_letter_code
_entity_poly.pdbx_strand_id
1 'polypeptide(L)'
;MCAAVRRLTRRLGRRGTALVILGSAKVCFGLGFALQPEPGPVGLGLLTRFADIRCWSSVWIICGAITFAFAWLRVGRDGLGFYSAQVPPFVWGFAYLWGAVTGEHLRGLALAAWFGIGHVLLIMWLATVPEHSVPHPAPRKARR
;
A
#
# COMPACT_ATOMS: atom_id res chain seq x y z
N MET A 1 -20.12 -13.44 10.49
CA MET A 1 -19.11 -12.67 9.71
C MET A 1 -18.22 -13.51 8.79
N CYS A 2 -17.93 -14.78 9.07
CA CYS A 2 -16.92 -15.54 8.32
C CYS A 2 -17.30 -16.01 6.91
N ALA A 3 -18.59 -16.06 6.55
CA ALA A 3 -19.03 -16.55 5.23
C ALA A 3 -18.91 -15.47 4.14
N ALA A 4 -19.23 -14.21 4.46
CA ALA A 4 -19.11 -13.08 3.54
C ALA A 4 -17.64 -12.79 3.20
N VAL A 5 -16.76 -12.77 4.22
CA VAL A 5 -15.30 -12.62 4.03
C VAL A 5 -14.75 -13.77 3.17
N ARG A 6 -15.16 -15.02 3.44
CA ARG A 6 -14.75 -16.17 2.63
C ARG A 6 -15.26 -16.12 1.18
N ARG A 7 -16.47 -15.60 0.93
CA ARG A 7 -16.98 -15.39 -0.42
C ARG A 7 -16.22 -14.29 -1.15
N LEU A 8 -15.85 -13.23 -0.43
CA LEU A 8 -15.11 -12.10 -1.00
C LEU A 8 -13.67 -12.49 -1.34
N THR A 9 -12.95 -13.18 -0.44
CA THR A 9 -11.59 -13.66 -0.71
C THR A 9 -11.54 -14.69 -1.83
N ARG A 10 -12.56 -15.55 -1.96
CA ARG A 10 -12.69 -16.47 -3.11
C ARG A 10 -12.90 -15.75 -4.45
N ARG A 11 -13.50 -14.56 -4.45
CA ARG A 11 -13.73 -13.77 -5.68
C ARG A 11 -12.55 -12.88 -6.05
N LEU A 12 -11.84 -12.32 -5.06
CA LEU A 12 -10.70 -11.42 -5.27
C LEU A 12 -9.38 -12.15 -5.54
N GLY A 13 -9.28 -13.42 -5.15
CA GLY A 13 -7.99 -14.11 -5.15
C GLY A 13 -7.05 -13.56 -4.09
N ARG A 14 -5.79 -14.05 -4.08
CA ARG A 14 -4.80 -13.64 -3.07
C ARG A 14 -4.28 -12.24 -3.34
N ARG A 15 -4.04 -11.87 -4.62
CA ARG A 15 -3.51 -10.55 -4.98
C ARG A 15 -4.56 -9.46 -4.74
N GLY A 16 -5.81 -9.70 -5.13
CA GLY A 16 -6.91 -8.78 -4.81
C GLY A 16 -7.09 -8.61 -3.30
N THR A 17 -7.01 -9.68 -2.50
CA THR A 17 -7.08 -9.55 -1.03
C THR A 17 -5.93 -8.69 -0.47
N ALA A 18 -4.70 -8.88 -0.98
CA ALA A 18 -3.57 -8.05 -0.58
C ALA A 18 -3.80 -6.57 -0.94
N LEU A 19 -4.28 -6.27 -2.14
CA LEU A 19 -4.58 -4.90 -2.57
C LEU A 19 -5.71 -4.25 -1.75
N VAL A 20 -6.74 -5.01 -1.37
CA VAL A 20 -7.77 -4.50 -0.44
C VAL A 20 -7.15 -4.11 0.90
N ILE A 21 -6.40 -5.02 1.53
CA ILE A 21 -5.78 -4.76 2.83
C ILE A 21 -4.83 -3.57 2.75
N LEU A 22 -3.96 -3.56 1.73
CA LEU A 22 -3.03 -2.47 1.47
C LEU A 22 -3.79 -1.16 1.26
N GLY A 23 -4.70 -1.10 0.29
CA GLY A 23 -5.46 0.11 -0.03
C GLY A 23 -6.22 0.66 1.17
N SER A 24 -6.94 -0.19 1.91
CA SER A 24 -7.66 0.23 3.11
C SER A 24 -6.72 0.75 4.20
N ALA A 25 -5.58 0.07 4.45
CA ALA A 25 -4.60 0.55 5.42
C ALA A 25 -4.06 1.94 5.06
N LYS A 26 -3.77 2.21 3.77
CA LYS A 26 -3.32 3.52 3.31
C LYS A 26 -4.38 4.60 3.52
N VAL A 27 -5.64 4.31 3.16
CA VAL A 27 -6.75 5.26 3.34
C VAL A 27 -6.93 5.58 4.82
N CYS A 28 -6.94 4.58 5.70
CA CYS A 28 -7.05 4.78 7.15
C CYS A 28 -5.89 5.62 7.70
N PHE A 29 -4.67 5.36 7.26
CA PHE A 29 -3.49 6.12 7.69
C PHE A 29 -3.56 7.58 7.23
N GLY A 30 -3.92 7.82 5.97
CA GLY A 30 -4.12 9.17 5.44
C GLY A 30 -5.27 9.91 6.13
N LEU A 31 -6.38 9.23 6.40
CA LEU A 31 -7.50 9.81 7.17
C LEU A 31 -7.07 10.25 8.57
N GLY A 32 -6.20 9.50 9.25
CA GLY A 32 -5.62 9.90 10.53
C GLY A 32 -5.00 11.29 10.47
N PHE A 33 -4.12 11.52 9.49
CA PHE A 33 -3.49 12.83 9.27
C PHE A 33 -4.47 13.92 8.78
N ALA A 34 -5.49 13.55 8.02
CA ALA A 34 -6.50 14.50 7.54
C ALA A 34 -7.39 15.02 8.68
N LEU A 35 -7.79 14.14 9.59
CA LEU A 35 -8.66 14.44 10.72
C LEU A 35 -7.90 15.08 11.89
N GLN A 36 -6.68 14.61 12.16
CA GLN A 36 -5.81 15.13 13.21
C GLN A 36 -4.42 15.41 12.64
N PRO A 37 -4.23 16.57 11.99
CA PRO A 37 -2.91 16.97 11.53
C PRO A 37 -2.07 17.39 12.72
N GLU A 38 -0.97 16.67 12.91
CA GLU A 38 0.03 17.02 13.92
C GLU A 38 0.84 18.23 13.44
N PRO A 39 0.92 19.32 14.20
CA PRO A 39 1.74 20.47 13.84
C PRO A 39 3.22 20.13 14.05
N GLY A 40 4.01 20.19 12.97
CA GLY A 40 5.46 19.98 13.01
C GLY A 40 5.88 18.51 13.20
N PRO A 41 5.44 17.57 12.32
CA PRO A 41 5.82 16.17 12.44
C PRO A 41 7.34 15.98 12.35
N VAL A 42 7.93 15.51 13.44
CA VAL A 42 9.38 15.33 13.58
C VAL A 42 9.88 14.32 12.54
N GLY A 43 10.90 14.70 11.77
CA GLY A 43 11.47 13.85 10.71
C GLY A 43 10.76 13.92 9.35
N LEU A 44 9.66 14.67 9.23
CA LEU A 44 8.99 14.95 7.95
C LEU A 44 9.20 16.41 7.49
N GLY A 45 10.21 17.10 8.04
CA GLY A 45 10.52 18.50 7.75
C GLY A 45 10.70 18.80 6.26
N LEU A 46 11.23 17.84 5.49
CA LEU A 46 11.35 17.97 4.04
C LEU A 46 9.98 18.08 3.35
N LEU A 47 8.99 17.28 3.76
CA LEU A 47 7.65 17.28 3.17
C LEU A 47 6.88 18.54 3.53
N THR A 48 6.96 18.94 4.80
CA THR A 48 6.24 20.10 5.33
C THR A 48 6.77 21.44 4.79
N ARG A 49 7.99 21.48 4.24
CA ARG A 49 8.50 22.63 3.47
C ARG A 49 7.77 22.86 2.15
N PHE A 50 7.28 21.79 1.49
CA PHE A 50 6.60 21.90 0.20
C PHE A 50 5.08 22.05 0.35
N ALA A 51 4.47 21.33 1.28
CA ALA A 51 3.04 21.40 1.54
C ALA A 51 2.70 20.92 2.96
N ASP A 52 1.56 21.36 3.49
CA ASP A 52 1.06 20.93 4.80
C ASP A 52 0.80 19.41 4.83
N ILE A 53 0.87 18.82 6.02
CA ILE A 53 0.65 17.38 6.24
C ILE A 53 -0.76 16.95 5.80
N ARG A 54 -1.76 17.86 5.82
CA ARG A 54 -3.10 17.62 5.26
C ARG A 54 -3.07 17.42 3.74
N CYS A 55 -2.23 18.18 3.03
CA CYS A 55 -2.08 18.00 1.58
C CYS A 55 -1.42 16.65 1.29
N TRP A 56 -0.38 16.30 2.03
CA TRP A 56 0.31 15.03 1.93
C TRP A 56 -0.57 13.83 2.34
N SER A 57 -1.51 14.01 3.28
CA SER A 57 -2.46 12.96 3.66
C SER A 57 -3.42 12.59 2.52
N SER A 58 -3.75 13.56 1.64
CA SER A 58 -4.52 13.28 0.43
C SER A 58 -3.80 12.31 -0.51
N VAL A 59 -2.46 12.32 -0.56
CA VAL A 59 -1.66 11.38 -1.37
C VAL A 59 -1.87 9.95 -0.88
N TRP A 60 -1.89 9.73 0.44
CA TRP A 60 -2.19 8.42 1.03
C TRP A 60 -3.61 7.96 0.69
N ILE A 61 -4.58 8.87 0.79
CA ILE A 61 -6.00 8.56 0.53
C ILE A 61 -6.19 8.22 -0.96
N ILE A 62 -5.69 9.05 -1.87
CA ILE A 62 -5.84 8.85 -3.32
C ILE A 62 -5.12 7.57 -3.76
N CYS A 63 -3.85 7.39 -3.36
CA CYS A 63 -3.10 6.18 -3.71
C CYS A 63 -3.74 4.92 -3.09
N GLY A 64 -4.24 5.02 -1.85
CA GLY A 64 -4.96 3.94 -1.18
C GLY A 64 -6.27 3.58 -1.88
N ALA A 65 -7.04 4.58 -2.31
CA ALA A 65 -8.28 4.39 -3.06
C ALA A 65 -8.05 3.78 -4.44
N ILE A 66 -7.00 4.20 -5.15
CA ILE A 66 -6.59 3.58 -6.42
C ILE A 66 -6.18 2.13 -6.17
N THR A 67 -5.29 1.89 -5.21
CA THR A 67 -4.84 0.53 -4.83
C THR A 67 -6.03 -0.36 -4.50
N PHE A 68 -6.97 0.16 -3.73
CA PHE A 68 -8.23 -0.50 -3.41
C PHE A 68 -8.97 -0.81 -4.71
N ALA A 69 -9.36 0.18 -5.52
CA ALA A 69 -10.10 -0.04 -6.77
C ALA A 69 -9.46 -1.10 -7.70
N PHE A 70 -8.13 -1.13 -7.78
CA PHE A 70 -7.40 -2.13 -8.57
C PHE A 70 -7.50 -3.56 -8.04
N ALA A 71 -7.85 -3.76 -6.77
CA ALA A 71 -8.13 -5.08 -6.20
C ALA A 71 -9.31 -5.79 -6.87
N TRP A 72 -10.23 -5.05 -7.49
CA TRP A 72 -11.39 -5.60 -8.21
C TRP A 72 -11.10 -5.89 -9.69
N LEU A 73 -9.92 -5.52 -10.20
CA LEU A 73 -9.55 -5.80 -11.58
C LEU A 73 -9.08 -7.25 -11.75
N ARG A 74 -9.14 -7.73 -12.99
CA ARG A 74 -8.63 -9.07 -13.33
C ARG A 74 -7.12 -9.15 -13.05
N VAL A 75 -6.72 -10.31 -12.53
CA VAL A 75 -5.33 -10.73 -12.32
C VAL A 75 -4.51 -10.46 -13.58
N GLY A 76 -3.40 -9.72 -13.44
CA GLY A 76 -2.53 -9.30 -14.54
C GLY A 76 -2.70 -7.83 -14.96
N ARG A 77 -3.79 -7.16 -14.54
CA ARG A 77 -3.96 -5.69 -14.68
C ARG A 77 -3.82 -4.94 -13.35
N ASP A 78 -3.52 -5.66 -12.28
CA ASP A 78 -3.42 -5.21 -10.91
C ASP A 78 -2.05 -4.57 -10.58
N GLY A 79 -1.09 -4.61 -11.50
CA GLY A 79 0.26 -4.05 -11.31
C GLY A 79 0.27 -2.55 -10.99
N LEU A 80 -0.63 -1.76 -11.59
CA LEU A 80 -0.76 -0.34 -11.28
C LEU A 80 -1.28 -0.10 -9.85
N GLY A 81 -2.08 -1.02 -9.30
CA GLY A 81 -2.52 -0.97 -7.91
C GLY A 81 -1.37 -1.16 -6.92
N PHE A 82 -0.45 -2.08 -7.22
CA PHE A 82 0.77 -2.25 -6.44
C PHE A 82 1.72 -1.05 -6.57
N TYR A 83 1.83 -0.48 -7.78
CA TYR A 83 2.61 0.73 -8.00
C TYR A 83 2.05 1.93 -7.21
N SER A 84 0.73 2.16 -7.25
CA SER A 84 0.11 3.23 -6.46
C SER A 84 0.30 3.01 -4.96
N ALA A 85 0.26 1.76 -4.49
CA ALA A 85 0.49 1.43 -3.09
C ALA A 85 1.90 1.79 -2.62
N GLN A 86 2.85 1.93 -3.55
CA GLN A 86 4.27 2.14 -3.29
C GLN A 86 4.63 3.61 -3.08
N VAL A 87 3.89 4.51 -3.73
CA VAL A 87 4.20 5.95 -3.78
C VAL A 87 4.25 6.58 -2.38
N PRO A 88 3.23 6.43 -1.51
CA PRO A 88 3.27 7.10 -0.20
C PRO A 88 4.42 6.60 0.71
N PRO A 89 4.63 5.28 0.89
CA PRO A 89 5.76 4.78 1.67
C PRO A 89 7.12 5.21 1.15
N PHE A 90 7.30 5.32 -0.16
CA PHE A 90 8.58 5.75 -0.75
C PHE A 90 8.87 7.21 -0.43
N VAL A 91 7.85 8.08 -0.59
CA VAL A 91 7.95 9.51 -0.26
C VAL A 91 8.23 9.72 1.24
N TRP A 92 7.53 9.00 2.13
CA TRP A 92 7.77 9.09 3.57
C TRP A 92 9.15 8.53 3.96
N GLY A 93 9.52 7.37 3.43
CA GLY A 93 10.82 6.76 3.69
C GLY A 93 11.97 7.68 3.27
N PHE A 94 11.84 8.35 2.12
CA PHE A 94 12.82 9.33 1.66
C PHE A 94 12.90 10.56 2.57
N ALA A 95 11.77 11.10 3.02
CA ALA A 95 11.76 12.23 3.95
C ALA A 95 12.44 11.90 5.29
N TYR A 96 12.18 10.71 5.85
CA TYR A 96 12.84 10.25 7.07
C TYR A 96 14.34 9.98 6.87
N LEU A 97 14.72 9.44 5.70
CA LEU A 97 16.13 9.24 5.34
C LEU A 97 16.84 10.59 5.27
N TRP A 98 16.23 11.57 4.62
CA TRP A 98 16.74 12.94 4.55
C TRP A 98 16.92 13.54 5.93
N GLY A 99 15.89 13.46 6.79
CA GLY A 99 15.96 13.93 8.17
C GLY A 99 17.05 13.26 9.01
N ALA A 100 17.42 12.02 8.70
CA ALA A 100 18.56 11.39 9.35
C ALA A 100 19.91 11.89 8.83
N VAL A 101 20.04 12.05 7.49
CA VAL A 101 21.28 12.53 6.86
C VAL A 101 21.58 13.98 7.26
N THR A 102 20.55 14.82 7.43
CA THR A 102 20.71 16.20 7.89
C THR A 102 20.86 16.35 9.40
N GLY A 103 20.73 15.27 10.17
CA GLY A 103 20.77 15.29 11.64
C GLY A 103 19.51 15.86 12.31
N GLU A 104 18.47 16.20 11.54
CA GLU A 104 17.20 16.71 12.07
C GLU A 104 16.41 15.66 12.87
N HIS A 105 16.63 14.37 12.60
CA HIS A 105 15.90 13.30 13.26
C HIS A 105 16.75 12.04 13.49
N LEU A 106 17.18 11.83 14.74
CA LEU A 106 18.00 10.67 15.15
C LEU A 106 17.36 9.31 14.78
N ARG A 107 16.02 9.22 14.80
CA ARG A 107 15.29 7.98 14.45
C ARG A 107 15.00 7.85 12.96
N GLY A 108 15.42 8.82 12.14
CA GLY A 108 15.09 8.87 10.71
C GLY A 108 15.59 7.66 9.93
N LEU A 109 16.78 7.12 10.23
CA LEU A 109 17.28 5.90 9.58
C LEU A 109 16.40 4.68 9.91
N ALA A 110 16.01 4.53 11.18
CA ALA A 110 15.15 3.43 11.60
C ALA A 110 13.75 3.53 10.96
N LEU A 111 13.19 4.74 10.85
CA LEU A 111 11.91 4.97 10.18
C LEU A 111 12.02 4.79 8.67
N ALA A 112 13.09 5.26 8.04
CA ALA A 112 13.36 5.03 6.62
C ALA A 112 13.47 3.52 6.33
N ALA A 113 14.19 2.77 7.17
CA ALA A 113 14.28 1.31 7.07
C ALA A 113 12.91 0.64 7.31
N TRP A 114 12.10 1.14 8.24
CA TRP A 114 10.75 0.64 8.47
C TRP A 114 9.82 0.82 7.26
N PHE A 115 9.84 2.00 6.62
CA PHE A 115 9.09 2.23 5.39
C PHE A 115 9.67 1.43 4.22
N GLY A 116 11.00 1.33 4.10
CA GLY A 116 11.67 0.55 3.08
C GLY A 116 11.35 -0.94 3.17
N ILE A 117 11.69 -1.59 4.29
CA ILE A 117 11.53 -3.03 4.45
C ILE A 117 10.06 -3.39 4.68
N GLY A 118 9.41 -2.71 5.63
CA GLY A 118 8.05 -3.04 6.07
C GLY A 118 6.96 -2.71 5.05
N HIS A 119 7.22 -1.77 4.12
CA HIS A 119 6.25 -1.41 3.09
C HIS A 119 6.80 -1.64 1.68
N VAL A 120 7.93 -1.05 1.30
CA VAL A 120 8.42 -1.13 -0.09
C VAL A 120 8.75 -2.56 -0.49
N LEU A 121 9.64 -3.22 0.23
CA LEU A 121 10.02 -4.60 -0.08
C LEU A 121 8.85 -5.56 0.10
N LEU A 122 8.00 -5.36 1.11
CA LEU A 122 6.81 -6.17 1.33
C LEU A 122 5.81 -6.05 0.17
N ILE A 123 5.54 -4.84 -0.32
CA ILE A 123 4.62 -4.60 -1.45
C ILE A 123 5.20 -5.19 -2.74
N MET A 124 6.50 -4.99 -2.99
CA MET A 124 7.17 -5.60 -4.15
C MET A 124 7.12 -7.12 -4.10
N TRP A 125 7.38 -7.72 -2.94
CA TRP A 125 7.24 -9.16 -2.74
C TRP A 125 5.80 -9.62 -2.99
N LEU A 126 4.81 -8.94 -2.42
CA LEU A 126 3.38 -9.26 -2.66
C LEU A 126 3.00 -9.17 -4.14
N ALA A 127 3.62 -8.26 -4.91
CA ALA A 127 3.40 -8.13 -6.35
C ALA A 127 4.02 -9.29 -7.16
N THR A 128 5.11 -9.89 -6.67
CA THR A 128 5.80 -10.99 -7.35
C THR A 128 5.26 -12.36 -6.98
N VAL A 129 4.57 -12.53 -5.83
CA VAL A 129 4.07 -13.86 -5.44
C VAL A 129 3.03 -14.36 -6.45
N PRO A 130 3.29 -15.47 -7.18
CA PRO A 130 2.36 -15.99 -8.17
C PRO A 130 1.05 -16.39 -7.51
N GLU A 131 -0.08 -16.04 -8.12
CA GLU A 131 -1.34 -16.67 -7.71
C GLU A 131 -1.24 -18.15 -8.01
N HIS A 132 -1.20 -18.98 -6.96
CA HIS A 132 -1.45 -20.39 -7.15
C HIS A 132 -2.82 -20.50 -7.78
N SER A 133 -2.83 -20.91 -9.04
CA SER A 133 -4.03 -21.13 -9.82
C SER A 133 -5.01 -21.90 -8.95
N VAL A 134 -6.16 -21.28 -8.64
CA VAL A 134 -7.35 -22.05 -8.29
C VAL A 134 -7.40 -23.18 -9.32
N PRO A 135 -7.51 -24.47 -8.92
CA PRO A 135 -7.42 -25.58 -9.84
C PRO A 135 -8.29 -25.29 -11.05
N HIS A 136 -7.67 -25.11 -12.22
CA HIS A 136 -8.43 -25.00 -13.45
C HIS A 136 -9.34 -26.24 -13.49
N PRO A 137 -10.65 -26.08 -13.72
CA PRO A 137 -11.49 -27.25 -13.96
C PRO A 137 -10.83 -28.02 -15.09
N ALA A 138 -10.40 -29.25 -14.81
CA ALA A 138 -9.77 -30.09 -15.81
C ALA A 138 -10.64 -30.07 -17.08
N PRO A 139 -10.05 -29.92 -18.28
CA PRO A 139 -10.83 -29.93 -19.51
C PRO A 139 -11.65 -31.21 -19.51
N ARG A 140 -12.98 -31.07 -19.46
CA ARG A 140 -13.93 -32.17 -19.49
C ARG A 140 -13.60 -32.97 -20.75
N LYS A 141 -12.93 -34.12 -20.59
CA LYS A 141 -12.64 -35.04 -21.69
C LYS A 141 -13.96 -35.22 -22.44
N ALA A 142 -14.02 -34.75 -23.68
CA ALA A 142 -15.13 -35.01 -24.56
C ALA A 142 -15.26 -36.53 -24.64
N ARG A 143 -16.36 -37.04 -24.08
CA ARG A 143 -16.73 -38.45 -24.19
C ARG A 143 -16.94 -38.69 -25.69
N ARG A 144 -15.99 -39.35 -26.33
CA ARG A 144 -16.19 -40.02 -27.63
C ARG A 144 -16.50 -41.47 -27.34
#